data_AF-A0AAD5P982-F1
#
_entry.id   AF-A0AAD5P982-F1
#
_cell.length_a   1.000
_cell.length_b   1.000
_cell.length_c   1.000
_cell.angle_alpha   90.00
_cell.angle_beta   90.00
_cell.angle_gamma   90.00
#
_symmetry.space_group_name_H-M   'P 1'
#
loop_
_entity.id
_entity.type
_entity.pdbx_description
1 polymer ?
#
loop_
_entity_poly.entity_id
_entity_poly.type
_entity_poly.pdbx_seq_one_letter_code
_entity_poly.pdbx_strand_id
1 'polypeptide(L)'
;MTITTTATQSQHFLHPLPYDIVNNIVSFLDPKACLECMAVSAIWLNDLSQYDMKHVWGRIRITDESPIYNKRWELCMGNHVKHVKLQFKDTHQQYFAMQMLLDTGCHHIQTVSSYLFYHLLHA
;
A
#
# COMPACT_ATOMS: atom_id res chain seq x y z
N MET A 1 -44.11 2.25 -31.83
CA MET A 1 -43.75 2.80 -30.51
C MET A 1 -42.29 2.51 -30.29
N THR A 2 -41.43 3.52 -30.42
CA THR A 2 -39.98 3.38 -30.30
C THR A 2 -39.60 4.01 -28.97
N ILE A 3 -39.15 3.20 -28.01
CA ILE A 3 -38.69 3.69 -26.71
C ILE A 3 -37.27 4.18 -26.92
N THR A 4 -37.11 5.50 -27.05
CA THR A 4 -35.81 6.15 -27.06
C THR A 4 -35.36 6.29 -25.61
N THR A 5 -34.63 5.30 -25.11
CA THR A 5 -34.03 5.36 -23.77
C THR A 5 -32.86 6.35 -23.81
N THR A 6 -33.09 7.56 -23.31
CA THR A 6 -32.06 8.54 -22.99
C THR A 6 -31.25 8.03 -21.81
N ALA A 7 -30.18 7.28 -22.09
CA ALA A 7 -29.13 7.05 -21.10
C ALA A 7 -28.28 8.33 -21.02
N THR A 8 -28.56 9.18 -20.03
CA THR A 8 -27.67 10.24 -19.57
C THR A 8 -26.34 9.60 -19.14
N GLN A 9 -25.40 9.49 -20.07
CA GLN A 9 -24.00 9.29 -19.78
C GLN A 9 -23.42 10.60 -19.22
N SER A 10 -23.70 10.87 -17.95
CA SER A 10 -22.82 11.75 -17.16
C SER A 10 -21.64 10.92 -16.68
N GLN A 11 -20.80 10.46 -17.60
CA GLN A 11 -19.40 10.19 -17.27
C GLN A 11 -18.77 11.55 -17.00
N HIS A 12 -18.99 12.07 -15.79
CA HIS A 12 -18.13 13.10 -15.25
C HIS A 12 -16.74 12.46 -15.19
N PHE A 13 -15.96 12.72 -16.25
CA PHE A 13 -14.52 12.57 -16.23
C PHE A 13 -14.07 13.14 -14.90
N LEU A 14 -13.58 12.27 -14.01
CA LEU A 14 -12.77 12.69 -12.89
C LEU A 14 -11.59 13.41 -13.55
N HIS A 15 -11.71 14.73 -13.69
CA HIS A 15 -10.55 15.57 -13.93
C HIS A 15 -9.53 15.16 -12.88
N PRO A 16 -8.27 14.87 -13.26
CA PRO A 16 -7.25 14.53 -12.28
C PRO A 16 -7.22 15.65 -11.26
N LEU A 17 -7.51 15.30 -10.01
CA LEU A 17 -7.43 16.25 -8.91
C LEU A 17 -5.98 16.75 -8.86
N PRO A 18 -5.76 18.03 -8.54
CA PRO A 18 -4.41 18.54 -8.31
C PRO A 18 -3.64 17.69 -7.29
N TYR A 19 -2.33 17.56 -7.49
CA TYR A 19 -1.43 16.75 -6.67
C TYR A 19 -1.63 16.97 -5.17
N ASP A 20 -1.71 18.23 -4.76
CA ASP A 20 -1.86 18.66 -3.38
C ASP A 20 -3.19 18.20 -2.77
N ILE A 21 -4.26 18.18 -3.57
CA ILE A 21 -5.56 17.69 -3.13
C ILE A 21 -5.55 16.16 -2.99
N VAL A 22 -5.00 15.43 -3.97
CA VAL A 22 -4.86 13.97 -3.87
C VAL A 22 -3.99 13.62 -2.67
N ASN A 23 -2.87 14.31 -2.49
CA ASN A 23 -1.97 14.05 -1.37
C ASN A 23 -2.65 14.31 -0.02
N ASN A 24 -3.41 15.40 0.09
CA ASN A 24 -4.16 15.69 1.30
C ASN A 24 -5.19 14.60 1.61
N ILE A 25 -5.94 14.12 0.62
CA ILE A 25 -6.89 13.00 0.79
C ILE A 25 -6.16 11.75 1.28
N VAL A 26 -5.06 11.39 0.63
CA VAL A 26 -4.30 10.18 0.90
C VAL A 26 -3.63 10.22 2.27
N SER A 27 -3.30 11.40 2.78
CA SER A 27 -2.72 11.56 4.12
C SER A 27 -3.64 11.08 5.26
N PHE A 28 -4.95 10.94 5.00
CA PHE A 28 -5.92 10.41 5.95
C PHE A 28 -6.19 8.90 5.78
N LEU A 29 -5.61 8.27 4.77
CA LEU A 29 -5.84 6.86 4.47
C LEU A 29 -4.75 5.99 5.10
N ASP A 30 -5.16 4.81 5.57
CA ASP A 30 -4.22 3.76 5.91
C ASP A 30 -3.78 2.99 4.65
N PRO A 31 -2.69 2.20 4.72
CA PRO A 31 -2.23 1.43 3.56
C PRO A 31 -3.29 0.50 2.96
N LYS A 32 -4.20 -0.03 3.77
CA LYS A 32 -5.27 -0.93 3.29
C LYS A 32 -6.27 -0.17 2.44
N ALA A 33 -6.77 0.96 2.93
CA ALA A 33 -7.67 1.85 2.21
C ALA A 33 -7.03 2.36 0.91
N CYS A 34 -5.73 2.69 0.92
CA CYS A 34 -5.01 3.06 -0.31
C CYS A 34 -5.06 1.95 -1.37
N LEU A 35 -4.85 0.69 -1.00
CA LEU A 35 -4.91 -0.43 -1.95
C LEU A 35 -6.32 -0.67 -2.50
N GLU A 36 -7.34 -0.44 -1.67
CA GLU A 36 -8.73 -0.47 -2.09
C GLU A 36 -8.99 0.67 -3.10
N CYS A 37 -8.51 1.89 -2.86
CA CYS A 37 -8.58 3.00 -3.82
C CYS A 37 -7.88 2.68 -5.15
N MET A 38 -6.70 2.07 -5.11
CA MET A 38 -5.98 1.60 -6.31
C MET A 38 -6.75 0.51 -7.09
N ALA A 39 -7.68 -0.19 -6.43
CA ALA A 39 -8.53 -1.18 -7.08
C ALA A 39 -9.66 -0.55 -7.89
N VAL A 40 -10.07 0.68 -7.55
CA VAL A 40 -11.24 1.35 -8.13
C VAL A 40 -10.96 1.87 -9.54
N SER A 41 -9.75 2.40 -9.80
CA SER A 41 -9.42 2.91 -11.14
C SER A 41 -7.92 2.89 -11.43
N ALA A 42 -7.58 2.86 -12.73
CA ALA A 42 -6.20 3.01 -13.18
C ALA A 42 -5.59 4.38 -12.86
N ILE A 43 -6.40 5.44 -12.78
CA ILE A 43 -5.93 6.79 -12.42
C ILE A 43 -5.40 6.76 -10.99
N TRP A 44 -6.23 6.31 -10.05
CA TRP A 44 -5.85 6.14 -8.64
C TRP A 44 -4.67 5.18 -8.46
N LEU A 45 -4.56 4.11 -9.26
CA LEU A 45 -3.38 3.23 -9.24
C LEU A 45 -2.09 3.98 -9.59
N ASN A 46 -2.09 4.75 -10.68
CA ASN A 46 -0.92 5.50 -11.14
C ASN A 46 -0.58 6.64 -10.18
N ASP A 47 -1.59 7.37 -9.73
CA ASP A 47 -1.44 8.49 -8.80
C ASP A 47 -0.89 8.00 -7.46
N LEU A 48 -1.52 7.01 -6.83
CA LEU A 48 -1.12 6.55 -5.49
C LEU A 48 0.22 5.81 -5.46
N SER A 49 0.67 5.23 -6.57
CA SER A 49 2.00 4.63 -6.66
C SER A 49 3.12 5.66 -6.83
N GLN A 50 2.78 6.91 -7.19
CA GLN A 50 3.74 8.00 -7.37
C GLN A 50 3.66 9.07 -6.27
N TYR A 51 2.51 9.17 -5.58
CA TYR A 51 2.25 10.17 -4.55
C TYR A 51 2.60 9.69 -3.15
N ASP A 52 3.07 10.65 -2.34
CA ASP A 52 3.57 10.60 -0.95
C ASP A 52 3.66 9.23 -0.28
N MET A 53 4.43 8.36 -0.91
CA MET A 53 4.70 7.01 -0.42
C MET A 53 5.37 7.08 0.96
N LYS A 54 6.04 8.18 1.28
CA LYS A 54 6.72 8.33 2.56
C LYS A 54 5.76 8.48 3.72
N HIS A 55 4.66 9.22 3.56
CA HIS A 55 3.71 9.42 4.67
C HIS A 55 2.88 8.17 4.97
N VAL A 56 2.35 7.50 3.93
CA VAL A 56 1.51 6.30 4.10
C VAL A 56 2.35 5.02 4.21
N TRP A 57 3.35 4.88 3.35
CA TRP A 57 4.15 3.65 3.22
C TRP A 57 5.53 3.75 3.88
N GLY A 58 5.88 4.89 4.48
CA GLY A 58 7.12 5.01 5.28
C GLY A 58 7.10 4.15 6.54
N ARG A 59 5.91 3.81 7.04
CA ARG A 59 5.68 2.91 8.18
C ARG A 59 4.69 1.82 7.80
N ILE A 60 5.16 0.60 7.72
CA ILE A 60 4.33 -0.53 7.29
C ILE A 60 4.23 -1.59 8.39
N ARG A 61 3.05 -2.19 8.47
CA ARG A 61 2.78 -3.34 9.32
C ARG A 61 2.42 -4.50 8.41
N ILE A 62 3.23 -5.55 8.46
CA ILE A 62 3.00 -6.78 7.70
C ILE A 62 2.61 -7.86 8.69
N THR A 63 1.44 -8.44 8.45
CA THR A 63 0.79 -9.45 9.30
C THR A 63 0.50 -10.70 8.48
N ASP A 64 0.06 -11.78 9.15
CA ASP A 64 -0.43 -13.00 8.49
C ASP A 64 -1.53 -12.72 7.44
N GLU A 65 -2.33 -11.67 7.63
CA GLU A 65 -3.44 -11.26 6.75
C GLU A 65 -3.01 -10.26 5.66
N SER A 66 -1.76 -9.80 5.69
CA SER A 66 -1.29 -8.81 4.74
C SER A 66 -1.17 -9.45 3.35
N PRO A 67 -1.65 -8.78 2.29
CA PRO A 67 -1.63 -9.33 0.94
C PRO A 67 -0.23 -9.14 0.31
N ILE A 68 0.79 -9.77 0.90
CA ILE A 68 2.21 -9.62 0.53
C ILE A 68 2.54 -10.02 -0.92
N TYR A 69 1.64 -10.76 -1.59
CA TYR A 69 1.76 -11.14 -3.01
C TYR A 69 0.88 -10.29 -3.94
N ASN A 70 0.26 -9.23 -3.43
CA ASN A 70 -0.53 -8.33 -4.24
C ASN A 70 0.41 -7.37 -4.97
N LYS A 71 0.38 -7.40 -6.31
CA LYS A 71 1.18 -6.49 -7.16
C LYS A 71 1.02 -5.01 -6.81
N ARG A 72 -0.15 -4.59 -6.32
CA ARG A 72 -0.37 -3.19 -5.88
C ARG A 72 0.45 -2.86 -4.64
N TRP A 73 0.65 -3.83 -3.75
CA TRP A 73 1.50 -3.70 -2.57
C TRP A 73 2.96 -3.48 -2.99
N GLU A 74 3.45 -4.26 -3.96
CA GLU A 74 4.81 -4.13 -4.49
C GLU A 74 5.05 -2.75 -5.12
N LEU A 75 4.07 -2.21 -5.86
CA LEU A 75 4.14 -0.87 -6.45
C LEU A 75 4.29 0.25 -5.41
N CYS A 76 3.92 -0.01 -4.15
CA CYS A 76 3.94 0.99 -3.10
C CYS A 76 5.18 0.91 -2.20
N MET A 77 6.06 -0.06 -2.45
CA MET A 77 7.26 -0.29 -1.66
C MET A 77 8.50 0.30 -2.31
N GLY A 78 9.54 0.50 -1.50
CA GLY A 78 10.84 0.97 -1.99
C GLY A 78 11.62 1.74 -0.94
N ASN A 79 12.57 2.55 -1.41
CA ASN A 79 13.54 3.26 -0.56
C ASN A 79 12.93 4.21 0.49
N HIS A 80 11.67 4.61 0.32
CA HIS A 80 10.95 5.47 1.25
C HIS A 80 10.45 4.72 2.50
N VAL A 81 10.33 3.40 2.46
CA VAL A 81 9.96 2.55 3.60
C VAL A 81 11.08 2.61 4.64
N LYS A 82 10.77 3.13 5.84
CA LYS A 82 11.77 3.30 6.93
C LYS A 82 11.48 2.41 8.13
N HIS A 83 10.22 2.13 8.41
CA HIS A 83 9.83 1.39 9.60
C HIS A 83 8.95 0.22 9.24
N VAL A 84 9.37 -0.98 9.61
CA VAL A 84 8.67 -2.23 9.31
C VAL A 84 8.35 -2.95 10.61
N LYS A 85 7.07 -3.26 10.79
CA LYS A 85 6.59 -4.13 11.86
C LYS A 85 6.13 -5.45 11.27
N LEU A 86 6.86 -6.52 11.56
CA LEU A 86 6.51 -7.88 11.14
C LEU A 86 5.77 -8.57 12.29
N GLN A 87 4.56 -9.05 12.02
CA GLN A 87 3.74 -9.75 12.99
C GLN A 87 3.18 -11.02 12.36
N PHE A 88 4.02 -12.04 12.37
CA PHE A 88 3.59 -13.35 11.92
C PHE A 88 3.68 -14.33 13.06
N LYS A 89 2.80 -15.32 13.02
CA LYS A 89 2.88 -16.49 13.89
C LYS A 89 3.97 -17.47 13.44
N ASP A 90 4.26 -17.49 12.14
CA ASP A 90 5.20 -18.39 11.52
C ASP A 90 6.50 -17.68 11.07
N THR A 91 7.64 -18.32 11.33
CA THR A 91 8.98 -17.81 10.99
C THR A 91 9.23 -17.85 9.48
N HIS A 92 8.69 -18.83 8.75
CA HIS A 92 8.86 -18.88 7.30
C HIS A 92 8.16 -17.70 6.61
N GLN A 93 6.95 -17.35 7.05
CA GLN A 93 6.26 -16.16 6.56
C GLN A 93 7.01 -14.85 6.84
N GLN A 94 7.69 -14.74 7.99
CA GLN A 94 8.58 -13.61 8.27
C GLN A 94 9.73 -13.53 7.27
N TYR A 95 10.38 -14.66 6.99
CA TYR A 95 11.45 -14.72 6.02
C TYR A 95 10.97 -14.28 4.63
N PHE A 96 9.80 -14.76 4.20
CA PHE A 96 9.22 -14.35 2.92
C PHE A 96 8.89 -12.87 2.86
N ALA A 97 8.32 -12.30 3.92
CA ALA A 97 8.05 -10.87 4.00
C ALA A 97 9.34 -10.04 3.94
N MET A 98 10.41 -10.50 4.59
CA MET A 98 11.73 -9.87 4.49
C MET A 98 12.31 -9.96 3.08
N GLN A 99 12.20 -11.11 2.42
CA GLN A 99 12.65 -11.28 1.04
C GLN A 99 11.90 -10.33 0.09
N MET A 100 10.57 -10.25 0.19
CA MET A 100 9.76 -9.33 -0.59
C MET A 100 10.18 -7.86 -0.38
N LEU A 101 10.51 -7.45 0.85
CA LEU A 101 11.00 -6.09 1.11
C LEU A 101 12.33 -5.79 0.41
N LEU A 102 13.23 -6.77 0.36
CA LEU A 102 14.49 -6.64 -0.39
C LEU A 102 14.23 -6.56 -1.88
N ASP A 103 13.39 -7.45 -2.42
CA ASP A 103 13.08 -7.54 -3.85
C ASP A 103 12.37 -6.27 -4.35
N THR A 104 11.59 -5.61 -3.49
CA THR A 104 10.91 -4.34 -3.78
C THR A 104 11.79 -3.10 -3.56
N GLY A 105 13.07 -3.27 -3.21
CA GLY A 105 14.02 -2.17 -3.09
C GLY A 105 13.89 -1.36 -1.80
N CYS A 106 13.41 -1.95 -0.71
CA CYS A 106 13.36 -1.32 0.62
C CYS A 106 14.74 -1.32 1.30
N HIS A 107 15.74 -0.65 0.73
CA HIS A 107 17.13 -0.74 1.21
C HIS A 107 17.48 0.11 2.44
N HIS A 108 16.58 1.02 2.85
CA HIS A 108 16.85 2.00 3.91
C HIS A 108 15.94 1.84 5.11
N ILE A 109 15.59 0.60 5.44
CA ILE A 109 14.81 0.28 6.64
C ILE A 109 15.65 0.62 7.87
N GLN A 110 15.15 1.54 8.68
CA GLN A 110 15.79 2.00 9.91
C GLN A 110 15.42 1.13 11.11
N THR A 111 14.19 0.61 11.12
CA THR A 111 13.70 -0.21 12.22
C THR A 111 12.92 -1.40 11.69
N VAL A 112 13.30 -2.60 12.13
CA VAL A 112 12.52 -3.84 12.00
C VAL A 112 12.17 -4.32 13.39
N SER A 113 10.88 -4.42 13.70
CA SER A 113 10.41 -5.06 14.93
C SER A 113 9.63 -6.31 14.57
N SER A 114 9.98 -7.44 15.19
CA SER A 114 9.25 -8.71 15.10
C SER A 114 8.91 -9.21 16.50
N TYR A 115 7.75 -9.83 16.66
CA TYR A 115 7.38 -10.52 17.92
C TYR A 115 8.35 -11.66 18.27
N LEU A 116 9.03 -12.26 17.29
CA LEU A 116 10.00 -13.34 17.54
C LEU A 116 11.30 -12.84 18.17
N PHE A 117 11.73 -11.60 17.88
CA PHE A 117 12.94 -11.04 18.52
C PHE A 117 12.77 -10.90 20.03
N TYR A 118 11.56 -10.63 20.50
CA TYR A 118 11.27 -10.55 21.94
C TYR A 118 11.36 -11.91 22.65
N HIS A 119 11.02 -13.01 21.96
CA HIS A 119 11.11 -14.35 22.54
C HIS A 119 12.51 -14.94 22.47
N LEU A 120 13.30 -14.64 21.43
CA LEU A 120 14.70 -15.11 21.31
C LEU A 120 15.69 -14.35 22.20
N LEU A 121 15.39 -13.11 22.61
CA LEU A 121 16.19 -12.35 23.57
C LEU A 121 15.83 -12.67 25.04
N HIS A 122 14.74 -13.37 25.29
CA HIS A 122 14.21 -13.69 26.63
C HIS A 122 13.96 -15.20 26.84
N ALA A 123 14.57 -16.05 26.02
CA ALA A 123 14.64 -17.51 26.21
C ALA A 123 16.10 -17.91 26.48
#